data_AF-A0A7U6Y7A0-F1
#
_entry.id   AF-A0A7U6Y7A0-F1
#
_cell.length_a   1.000
_cell.length_b   1.000
_cell.length_c   1.000
_cell.angle_alpha   90.00
_cell.angle_beta   90.00
_cell.angle_gamma   90.00
#
_symmetry.space_group_name_H-M   'P 1'
#
loop_
_entity.id
_entity.type
_entity.pdbx_description
1 polymer ?
#
loop_
_entity_poly.entity_id
_entity_poly.type
_entity_poly.pdbx_seq_one_letter_code
_entity_poly.pdbx_strand_id
1 'polypeptide(L)'
;MGAYKETRMFIETESTPNPATLKFLPGQTVMTKGTADFPSADKAARSPLASALFGIDGVVSVFLGSDFVSVSKHDHADWTNLKPQVLGAIMDHFTHNRPILAEGAETGEAETLDDEIVTKIKELLDTRIRPAVAQDGGDIIFRGFEDGTVYLHMQGACSGCPSSTATLKHGIENMLRYYVPEVQAVQAVE
;
A
#
# COMPACT_ATOMS: atom_id res chain seq x y z
N MET A 1 -41.40 -5.72 -10.25
CA MET A 1 -40.49 -6.87 -10.13
C MET A 1 -39.07 -6.32 -10.23
N GLY A 2 -38.50 -5.86 -9.11
CA GLY A 2 -37.13 -5.35 -9.09
C GLY A 2 -36.17 -6.54 -9.16
N ALA A 3 -35.32 -6.59 -10.19
CA ALA A 3 -34.28 -7.60 -10.27
C ALA A 3 -33.31 -7.37 -9.11
N TYR A 4 -33.31 -8.26 -8.11
CA TYR A 4 -32.19 -8.40 -7.19
C TYR A 4 -31.00 -8.86 -8.04
N LYS A 5 -30.17 -7.91 -8.48
CA LYS A 5 -28.79 -8.23 -8.85
C LYS A 5 -28.13 -8.68 -7.54
N GLU A 6 -28.07 -9.99 -7.31
CA GLU A 6 -27.09 -10.54 -6.38
C GLU A 6 -25.72 -10.07 -6.90
N THR A 7 -25.19 -9.00 -6.31
CA THR A 7 -23.81 -8.61 -6.51
C THR A 7 -22.97 -9.69 -5.84
N ARG A 8 -22.68 -10.77 -6.56
CA ARG A 8 -21.66 -11.74 -6.14
C ARG A 8 -20.33 -10.99 -6.12
N MET A 9 -19.93 -10.53 -4.95
CA MET A 9 -18.58 -10.06 -4.73
C MET A 9 -17.64 -11.25 -4.92
N PHE A 10 -16.71 -11.11 -5.86
CA PHE A 10 -15.64 -12.07 -6.11
C PHE A 10 -14.32 -11.37 -5.82
N ILE A 11 -13.57 -11.90 -4.86
CA ILE A 11 -12.29 -11.34 -4.46
C ILE A 11 -11.19 -12.19 -5.09
N GLU A 12 -10.42 -11.58 -5.99
CA GLU A 12 -9.23 -12.20 -6.59
C GLU A 12 -8.02 -12.02 -5.67
N THR A 13 -7.02 -12.88 -5.84
CA THR A 13 -5.77 -12.77 -5.07
C THR A 13 -4.56 -12.87 -5.97
N GLU A 14 -3.58 -12.00 -5.76
CA GLU A 14 -2.33 -11.93 -6.50
C GLU A 14 -1.14 -12.08 -5.55
N SER A 15 -0.14 -12.85 -5.97
CA SER A 15 1.15 -12.93 -5.26
C SER A 15 1.93 -11.64 -5.44
N THR A 16 2.65 -11.22 -4.40
CA THR A 16 3.60 -10.10 -4.48
C THR A 16 5.04 -10.63 -4.51
N PRO A 17 6.04 -9.81 -4.86
CA PRO A 17 7.45 -10.19 -4.69
C PRO A 17 7.83 -10.52 -3.23
N ASN A 18 7.06 -10.03 -2.25
CA ASN A 18 7.22 -10.38 -0.85
C ASN A 18 6.37 -11.63 -0.51
N PRO A 19 6.97 -12.80 -0.22
CA PRO A 19 6.20 -14.02 0.06
C PRO A 19 5.35 -13.93 1.34
N ALA A 20 5.68 -12.99 2.24
CA ALA A 20 4.88 -12.72 3.43
C ALA A 20 3.64 -11.86 3.13
N THR A 21 3.51 -11.28 1.93
CA THR A 21 2.42 -10.37 1.56
C THR A 21 1.61 -10.91 0.38
N LEU A 22 0.29 -10.91 0.53
CA LEU A 22 -0.65 -11.26 -0.54
C LEU A 22 -1.58 -10.08 -0.81
N LYS A 23 -1.85 -9.85 -2.09
CA LYS A 23 -2.78 -8.82 -2.56
C LYS A 23 -4.15 -9.42 -2.80
N PHE A 24 -5.18 -8.74 -2.32
CA PHE A 24 -6.59 -9.11 -2.45
C PHE A 24 -7.30 -8.01 -3.24
N LEU A 25 -7.97 -8.38 -4.33
CA LEU A 25 -8.64 -7.47 -5.25
C LEU A 25 -10.15 -7.69 -5.13
N PRO A 26 -10.89 -6.80 -4.43
CA PRO A 26 -12.32 -6.98 -4.20
C PRO A 26 -13.20 -6.76 -5.45
N GLY A 27 -12.61 -6.39 -6.59
CA GLY A 27 -13.32 -6.05 -7.81
C GLY A 27 -14.01 -4.67 -7.77
N GLN A 28 -13.68 -3.84 -6.79
CA GLN A 28 -14.20 -2.49 -6.61
C GLN A 28 -13.18 -1.58 -5.91
N THR A 29 -13.40 -0.27 -5.98
CA THR A 29 -12.56 0.74 -5.33
C THR A 29 -12.50 0.52 -3.82
N VAL A 30 -11.29 0.51 -3.27
CA VAL A 30 -10.98 0.41 -1.83
C VAL A 30 -10.71 1.83 -1.29
N MET A 31 -9.69 2.51 -1.80
CA MET A 31 -9.39 3.90 -1.46
C MET A 31 -9.81 4.84 -2.59
N THR A 32 -10.64 5.83 -2.30
CA THR A 32 -11.06 6.83 -3.29
C THR A 32 -9.99 7.89 -3.56
N LYS A 33 -9.08 8.11 -2.60
CA LYS A 33 -7.96 9.05 -2.69
C LYS A 33 -6.77 8.50 -1.92
N GLY A 34 -5.58 8.63 -2.49
CA GLY A 34 -4.34 8.19 -1.87
C GLY A 34 -4.35 6.71 -1.48
N THR A 35 -3.53 6.40 -0.49
CA THR A 35 -3.34 5.05 0.06
C THR A 35 -3.32 5.14 1.59
N ALA A 36 -3.57 4.02 2.27
CA ALA A 36 -3.52 3.97 3.72
C ALA A 36 -2.72 2.77 4.20
N ASP A 37 -1.65 3.04 4.94
CA ASP A 37 -0.77 2.03 5.51
C ASP A 37 -1.06 1.80 7.00
N PHE A 38 -1.06 0.53 7.40
CA PHE A 38 -1.29 0.09 8.77
C PHE A 38 -0.18 -0.92 9.14
N PRO A 39 0.95 -0.44 9.65
CA PRO A 39 2.10 -1.29 9.96
C PRO A 39 1.89 -2.12 11.23
N SER A 40 0.84 -1.81 12.01
CA SER A 40 0.54 -2.46 13.29
C SER A 40 -0.94 -2.29 13.67
N ALA A 41 -1.42 -3.17 14.56
CA ALA A 41 -2.81 -3.19 15.01
C ALA A 41 -3.24 -1.89 15.72
N ASP A 42 -2.34 -1.18 16.42
CA ASP A 42 -2.67 0.08 17.10
C ASP A 42 -3.04 1.20 16.11
N LYS A 43 -2.50 1.17 14.90
CA LYS A 43 -2.84 2.13 13.83
C LYS A 43 -4.13 1.78 13.09
N ALA A 44 -4.67 0.57 13.31
CA ALA A 44 -5.83 0.05 12.59
C ALA A 44 -7.14 0.75 12.93
N ALA A 45 -7.24 1.43 14.07
CA ALA A 45 -8.49 2.03 14.57
C ALA A 45 -9.12 3.03 13.60
N ARG A 46 -8.32 3.68 12.73
CA ARG A 46 -8.82 4.59 11.69
C ARG A 46 -9.47 3.88 10.49
N SER A 47 -9.49 2.55 10.45
CA SER A 47 -10.13 1.76 9.40
C SER A 47 -10.86 0.53 9.99
N PRO A 48 -12.19 0.45 9.85
CA PRO A 48 -12.93 -0.75 10.25
C PRO A 48 -12.49 -2.01 9.49
N LEU A 49 -12.04 -1.86 8.24
CA LEU A 49 -11.49 -2.97 7.46
C LEU A 49 -10.15 -3.44 8.05
N ALA A 50 -9.21 -2.51 8.28
CA ALA A 50 -7.92 -2.86 8.87
C ALA A 50 -8.10 -3.49 10.26
N SER A 51 -8.96 -2.91 11.10
CA SER A 51 -9.26 -3.44 12.44
C SER A 51 -9.80 -4.88 12.39
N ALA A 52 -10.69 -5.18 11.44
CA ALA A 52 -11.20 -6.54 11.25
C ALA A 52 -10.10 -7.52 10.79
N LEU A 53 -9.22 -7.07 9.89
CA LEU A 53 -8.11 -7.88 9.38
C LEU A 53 -7.06 -8.17 10.47
N PHE A 54 -6.73 -7.20 11.30
CA PHE A 54 -5.84 -7.40 12.46
C PHE A 54 -6.43 -8.31 13.55
N GLY A 55 -7.76 -8.50 13.55
CA GLY A 55 -8.41 -9.48 14.41
C GLY A 55 -8.15 -10.94 14.01
N ILE A 56 -7.58 -11.18 12.82
CA ILE A 56 -7.21 -12.51 12.34
C ILE A 56 -5.79 -12.83 12.81
N ASP A 57 -5.66 -13.93 13.55
CA ASP A 57 -4.36 -14.41 14.03
C ASP A 57 -3.38 -14.66 12.87
N GLY A 58 -2.16 -14.13 13.02
CA GLY A 58 -1.11 -14.20 12.01
C GLY A 58 -1.00 -12.99 11.07
N VAL A 59 -1.95 -12.04 11.07
CA VAL A 59 -1.83 -10.77 10.32
C VAL A 59 -0.92 -9.78 11.04
N VAL A 60 0.11 -9.27 10.35
CA VAL A 60 1.08 -8.32 10.92
C VAL A 60 0.97 -6.91 10.34
N SER A 61 0.57 -6.76 9.08
CA SER A 61 0.34 -5.44 8.49
C SER A 61 -0.75 -5.49 7.44
N VAL A 62 -1.41 -4.34 7.26
CA VAL A 62 -2.46 -4.14 6.26
C VAL A 62 -2.16 -2.87 5.50
N PHE A 63 -2.32 -2.90 4.19
CA PHE A 63 -2.18 -1.74 3.33
C PHE A 63 -3.37 -1.65 2.37
N LEU A 64 -3.95 -0.47 2.25
CA LEU A 64 -5.12 -0.20 1.42
C LEU A 64 -4.68 0.66 0.23
N GLY A 65 -4.71 0.04 -0.96
CA GLY A 65 -4.49 0.71 -2.24
C GLY A 65 -5.78 1.23 -2.84
N SER A 66 -5.72 1.68 -4.10
CA SER A 66 -6.87 2.20 -4.86
C SER A 66 -8.02 1.20 -4.97
N ASP A 67 -7.69 -0.05 -5.30
CA ASP A 67 -8.61 -1.13 -5.69
C ASP A 67 -8.17 -2.49 -5.14
N PHE A 68 -7.19 -2.49 -4.23
CA PHE A 68 -6.67 -3.69 -3.60
C PHE A 68 -6.37 -3.49 -2.12
N VAL A 69 -6.28 -4.61 -1.41
CA VAL A 69 -5.83 -4.71 -0.03
C VAL A 69 -4.62 -5.63 0.00
N SER A 70 -3.50 -5.16 0.50
CA SER A 70 -2.34 -6.00 0.79
C SER A 70 -2.35 -6.39 2.26
N VAL A 71 -2.21 -7.68 2.53
CA VAL A 71 -2.11 -8.21 3.89
C VAL A 71 -0.77 -8.92 4.00
N SER A 72 0.01 -8.56 5.03
CA SER A 72 1.23 -9.29 5.36
C SER A 72 1.00 -10.16 6.58
N LYS A 73 1.64 -11.33 6.59
CA LYS A 73 1.56 -12.29 7.68
C LYS A 73 2.87 -12.41 8.45
N HIS A 74 2.80 -12.89 9.68
CA HIS A 74 3.98 -13.36 10.40
C HIS A 74 4.59 -14.61 9.73
N ASP A 75 5.88 -14.85 9.99
CA ASP A 75 6.61 -16.00 9.43
C ASP A 75 6.01 -17.36 9.81
N HIS A 76 5.48 -17.48 11.03
CA HIS A 76 4.89 -18.71 11.54
C HIS A 76 3.48 -19.00 10.99
N ALA A 77 2.82 -18.02 10.36
CA ALA A 77 1.48 -18.17 9.80
C ALA A 77 1.53 -18.77 8.39
N ASP A 78 0.46 -19.44 7.97
CA ASP A 78 0.38 -20.09 6.65
C ASP A 78 -0.80 -19.54 5.82
N TRP A 79 -0.54 -19.19 4.56
CA TRP A 79 -1.54 -18.60 3.66
C TRP A 79 -2.70 -19.54 3.36
N THR A 80 -2.53 -20.87 3.40
CA THR A 80 -3.62 -21.83 3.21
C THR A 80 -4.71 -21.68 4.27
N ASN A 81 -4.34 -21.35 5.51
CA ASN A 81 -5.28 -21.14 6.61
C ASN A 81 -5.71 -19.68 6.76
N LEU A 82 -4.80 -18.75 6.45
CA LEU A 82 -5.05 -17.32 6.62
C LEU A 82 -5.93 -16.75 5.50
N LYS A 83 -5.71 -17.18 4.25
CA LYS A 83 -6.40 -16.67 3.07
C LYS A 83 -7.93 -16.79 3.17
N PRO A 84 -8.53 -17.93 3.57
CA PRO A 84 -9.99 -18.01 3.73
C PRO A 84 -10.57 -17.01 4.75
N GLN A 85 -9.84 -16.77 5.84
CA GLN A 85 -10.27 -15.83 6.89
C GLN A 85 -10.21 -14.38 6.40
N VAL A 86 -9.12 -14.01 5.72
CA VAL A 86 -8.96 -12.67 5.12
C VAL A 86 -10.04 -12.41 4.07
N LEU A 87 -10.32 -13.39 3.19
CA LEU A 87 -11.39 -13.30 2.20
C LEU A 87 -12.75 -13.06 2.88
N GLY A 88 -13.05 -13.80 3.95
CA GLY A 88 -14.28 -13.64 4.72
C GLY A 88 -14.40 -12.25 5.34
N ALA A 89 -13.32 -11.72 5.93
CA ALA A 89 -13.31 -10.39 6.55
C ALA A 89 -13.52 -9.26 5.52
N ILE A 90 -12.87 -9.35 4.36
CA ILE A 90 -13.03 -8.37 3.27
C ILE A 90 -14.47 -8.44 2.73
N MET A 91 -14.99 -9.65 2.48
CA MET A 91 -16.34 -9.84 1.97
C MET A 91 -17.39 -9.33 2.96
N ASP A 92 -17.25 -9.63 4.26
CA ASP A 92 -18.13 -9.11 5.30
C ASP A 92 -18.11 -7.58 5.36
N HIS A 93 -16.93 -6.96 5.24
CA HIS A 93 -16.81 -5.50 5.25
C HIS A 93 -17.62 -4.84 4.13
N PHE A 94 -17.43 -5.29 2.90
CA PHE A 94 -18.06 -4.67 1.75
C PHE A 94 -19.54 -5.01 1.59
N THR A 95 -19.96 -6.23 1.98
CA THR A 95 -21.39 -6.59 1.96
C THR A 95 -22.21 -5.75 2.95
N HIS A 96 -21.60 -5.31 4.05
CA HIS A 96 -22.22 -4.41 5.02
C HIS A 96 -22.06 -2.92 4.69
N ASN A 97 -21.41 -2.56 3.58
CA ASN A 97 -21.15 -1.17 3.16
C ASN A 97 -20.53 -0.30 4.27
N ARG A 98 -19.62 -0.87 5.06
CA ARG A 98 -18.91 -0.12 6.11
C ARG A 98 -17.91 0.86 5.48
N PRO A 99 -17.65 2.01 6.12
CA PRO A 99 -16.66 2.94 5.61
C PRO A 99 -15.25 2.35 5.71
N ILE A 100 -14.41 2.63 4.71
CA ILE A 100 -13.03 2.13 4.66
C ILE A 100 -12.15 2.86 5.67
N LEU A 101 -12.33 4.18 5.82
CA LEU A 101 -11.70 5.01 6.84
C LEU A 101 -12.75 5.62 7.76
N ALA A 102 -12.42 5.78 9.05
CA ALA A 102 -13.22 6.56 9.98
C ALA A 102 -13.20 8.05 9.61
N GLU A 103 -14.27 8.78 9.94
CA GLU A 103 -14.37 10.21 9.65
C GLU A 103 -13.21 11.00 10.28
N GLY A 104 -12.56 11.89 9.50
CA GLY A 104 -11.45 12.73 9.96
C GLY A 104 -10.04 12.13 9.81
N ALA A 105 -9.89 11.00 9.13
CA ALA A 105 -8.56 10.44 8.84
C ALA A 105 -7.87 11.24 7.72
N GLU A 106 -6.86 12.05 8.08
CA GLU A 106 -6.06 12.81 7.12
C GLU A 106 -5.09 11.89 6.36
N THR A 107 -5.14 11.97 5.03
CA THR A 107 -4.10 11.43 4.14
C THR A 107 -2.96 12.43 4.12
N GLY A 108 -1.80 12.05 4.66
CA GLY A 108 -0.67 12.96 4.81
C GLY A 108 -0.08 13.35 3.45
N GLU A 109 -0.45 14.52 2.95
CA GLU A 109 0.31 15.27 1.94
C GLU A 109 0.95 16.46 2.65
N ALA A 110 2.26 16.40 2.86
CA ALA A 110 3.02 17.56 3.28
C ALA A 110 3.29 18.42 2.04
N GLU A 111 2.52 19.50 1.89
CA GLU A 111 2.77 20.52 0.88
C GLU A 111 3.95 21.40 1.34
N THR A 112 5.13 21.16 0.78
CA THR A 112 6.24 22.13 0.79
C THR A 112 6.29 22.84 -0.54
N LEU A 113 6.68 24.12 -0.52
CA LEU A 113 6.94 24.95 -1.70
C LEU A 113 8.02 24.26 -2.55
N ASP A 114 7.63 23.69 -3.69
CA ASP A 114 8.54 22.86 -4.50
C ASP A 114 9.46 23.73 -5.37
N ASP A 115 10.75 23.45 -5.26
CA ASP A 115 11.78 23.75 -6.26
C ASP A 115 11.51 22.90 -7.53
N GLU A 116 11.91 23.36 -8.72
CA GLU A 116 11.60 22.71 -10.01
C GLU A 116 12.04 21.22 -10.03
N ILE A 117 13.14 20.93 -9.34
CA ILE A 117 13.67 19.57 -9.17
C ILE A 117 12.71 18.67 -8.38
N VAL A 118 12.11 19.19 -7.31
CA VAL A 118 11.19 18.42 -6.45
C VAL A 118 9.92 18.08 -7.22
N THR A 119 9.39 19.02 -7.99
CA THR A 119 8.23 18.77 -8.87
C THR A 119 8.53 17.64 -9.85
N LYS A 120 9.68 17.67 -10.51
CA LYS A 120 10.09 16.63 -11.46
C LYS A 120 10.28 15.26 -10.80
N ILE A 121 10.84 15.22 -9.59
CA ILE A 121 10.95 13.97 -8.80
C ILE A 121 9.56 13.42 -8.52
N LYS A 122 8.64 14.25 -7.99
CA LYS A 122 7.26 13.83 -7.69
C LYS A 122 6.54 13.32 -8.94
N GLU A 123 6.65 14.01 -10.06
CA GLU A 123 6.06 13.58 -11.34
C GLU A 123 6.58 12.20 -11.79
N LEU A 124 7.88 11.94 -11.69
CA LEU A 124 8.44 10.63 -12.02
C LEU A 124 7.96 9.53 -11.07
N LEU A 125 7.88 9.84 -9.77
CA LEU A 125 7.36 8.91 -8.78
C LEU A 125 5.91 8.54 -9.12
N ASP A 126 5.05 9.53 -9.36
CA ASP A 126 3.64 9.31 -9.64
C ASP A 126 3.36 8.64 -10.98
N THR A 127 4.11 8.98 -12.03
CA THR A 127 3.81 8.50 -13.39
C THR A 127 4.50 7.18 -13.74
N ARG A 128 5.59 6.80 -13.06
CA ARG A 128 6.39 5.62 -13.40
C ARG A 128 6.56 4.64 -12.24
N ILE A 129 6.87 5.14 -11.05
CA ILE A 129 7.29 4.27 -9.94
C ILE A 129 6.08 3.76 -9.16
N ARG A 130 5.21 4.65 -8.67
CA ARG A 130 4.02 4.27 -7.90
C ARG A 130 3.11 3.28 -8.65
N PRO A 131 2.89 3.37 -9.98
CA PRO A 131 2.14 2.36 -10.71
C PRO A 131 2.77 0.96 -10.62
N ALA A 132 4.10 0.86 -10.73
CA ALA A 132 4.81 -0.41 -10.62
C ALA A 132 4.78 -0.94 -9.17
N VAL A 133 4.97 -0.07 -8.18
CA VAL A 133 4.92 -0.43 -6.77
C VAL A 133 3.52 -0.88 -6.34
N ALA A 134 2.47 -0.24 -6.87
CA ALA A 134 1.08 -0.64 -6.63
C ALA A 134 0.76 -2.01 -7.24
N GLN A 135 1.36 -2.35 -8.40
CA GLN A 135 1.26 -3.70 -8.96
C GLN A 135 1.88 -4.74 -8.00
N ASP A 136 3.00 -4.40 -7.36
CA ASP A 136 3.65 -5.22 -6.35
C ASP A 136 2.94 -5.20 -4.98
N GLY A 137 1.85 -4.44 -4.82
CA GLY A 137 1.04 -4.41 -3.60
C GLY A 137 1.54 -3.44 -2.52
N GLY A 138 2.28 -2.39 -2.88
CA GLY A 138 2.73 -1.35 -1.97
C GLY A 138 2.46 0.07 -2.48
N ASP A 139 3.07 1.05 -1.84
CA ASP A 139 3.18 2.43 -2.32
C ASP A 139 4.45 3.09 -1.77
N ILE A 140 4.79 4.27 -2.29
CA ILE A 140 5.90 5.08 -1.79
C ILE A 140 5.44 6.52 -1.53
N ILE A 141 5.90 7.08 -0.42
CA ILE A 141 5.61 8.46 -0.03
C ILE A 141 6.90 9.27 -0.09
N PHE A 142 6.91 10.32 -0.89
CA PHE A 142 8.01 11.28 -0.91
C PHE A 142 8.08 12.04 0.42
N ARG A 143 9.26 12.07 1.04
CA ARG A 143 9.50 12.76 2.32
C ARG A 143 10.35 14.01 2.18
N GLY A 144 11.21 14.07 1.18
CA GLY A 144 12.04 15.24 0.94
C GLY A 144 13.17 14.97 -0.04
N PHE A 145 13.83 16.05 -0.43
CA PHE A 145 15.04 16.04 -1.23
C PHE A 145 16.03 17.05 -0.65
N GLU A 146 17.20 16.57 -0.24
CA GLU A 146 18.24 17.39 0.39
C GLU A 146 19.61 16.84 -0.02
N ASP A 147 20.55 17.73 -0.37
CA ASP A 147 21.94 17.39 -0.74
C ASP A 147 22.05 16.24 -1.77
N GLY A 148 21.20 16.26 -2.80
CA GLY A 148 21.18 15.23 -3.84
C GLY A 148 20.57 13.89 -3.40
N THR A 149 20.04 13.79 -2.18
CA THR A 149 19.43 12.57 -1.63
C THR A 149 17.92 12.68 -1.57
N VAL A 150 17.23 11.72 -2.19
CA VAL A 150 15.76 11.61 -2.15
C VAL A 150 15.36 10.68 -1.00
N TYR A 151 14.53 11.18 -0.09
CA TYR A 151 14.01 10.42 1.04
C TYR A 151 12.60 9.92 0.74
N LEU A 152 12.41 8.60 0.84
CA LEU A 152 11.14 7.93 0.55
C LEU A 152 10.72 7.06 1.73
N HIS A 153 9.44 7.08 2.07
CA HIS A 153 8.84 6.11 2.97
C HIS A 153 8.13 5.02 2.16
N MET A 154 8.49 3.76 2.40
CA MET A 154 7.98 2.60 1.65
C MET A 154 6.81 1.97 2.42
N GLN A 155 5.70 1.67 1.75
CA GLN A 155 4.47 1.17 2.37
C GLN A 155 4.00 -0.15 1.75
N GLY A 156 3.15 -0.89 2.48
CA GLY A 156 2.58 -2.16 2.01
C GLY A 156 3.64 -3.26 1.79
N ALA A 157 3.54 -4.00 0.68
CA ALA A 157 4.42 -5.13 0.38
C ALA A 157 5.92 -4.77 0.31
N CYS A 158 6.23 -3.49 0.07
CA CYS A 158 7.59 -2.96 -0.03
C CYS A 158 8.21 -2.59 1.33
N SER A 159 7.39 -2.61 2.39
CA SER A 159 7.80 -2.41 3.78
C SER A 159 8.12 -3.75 4.46
N GLY A 160 9.07 -3.77 5.40
CA GLY A 160 9.31 -4.93 6.28
C GLY A 160 10.13 -6.10 5.69
N CYS A 161 10.53 -6.07 4.42
CA CYS A 161 11.44 -7.06 3.82
C CYS A 161 12.73 -6.41 3.31
N PRO A 162 13.90 -6.65 3.93
CA PRO A 162 15.16 -6.02 3.54
C PRO A 162 15.53 -6.23 2.06
N SER A 163 15.22 -7.41 1.51
CA SER A 163 15.51 -7.75 0.12
C SER A 163 14.66 -6.95 -0.87
N SER A 164 13.35 -6.83 -0.59
CA SER A 164 12.41 -6.08 -1.44
C SER A 164 12.72 -4.59 -1.39
N THR A 165 12.98 -4.06 -0.19
CA THR A 165 13.30 -2.64 0.00
C THR A 165 14.62 -2.26 -0.70
N ALA A 166 15.66 -3.09 -0.61
CA ALA A 166 16.94 -2.83 -1.28
C ALA A 166 16.81 -2.84 -2.82
N THR A 167 16.09 -3.81 -3.36
CA THR A 167 15.89 -3.94 -4.82
C THR A 167 15.09 -2.76 -5.36
N LEU A 168 13.98 -2.42 -4.70
CA LEU A 168 13.14 -1.28 -5.09
C LEU A 168 13.91 0.03 -5.00
N LYS A 169 14.62 0.27 -3.89
CA LYS A 169 15.49 1.44 -3.70
C LYS A 169 16.46 1.60 -4.88
N HIS A 170 17.16 0.52 -5.25
CA HIS A 170 18.14 0.60 -6.34
C HIS A 170 17.48 0.89 -7.69
N GLY A 171 16.31 0.29 -7.97
CA GLY A 171 15.54 0.57 -9.18
C GLY A 171 15.11 2.03 -9.28
N ILE A 172 14.60 2.59 -8.17
CA ILE A 172 14.19 4.00 -8.07
C ILE A 172 15.38 4.92 -8.24
N GLU A 173 16.49 4.65 -7.55
CA GLU A 173 17.70 5.47 -7.63
C GLU A 173 18.24 5.55 -9.06
N ASN A 174 18.34 4.41 -9.76
CA ASN A 174 18.80 4.39 -11.15
C ASN A 174 17.89 5.20 -12.09
N MET A 175 16.57 5.09 -11.90
CA MET A 175 15.61 5.85 -12.70
C MET A 175 15.71 7.36 -12.43
N LEU A 176 15.69 7.75 -11.15
CA LEU A 176 15.75 9.16 -10.78
C LEU A 176 17.05 9.79 -11.24
N ARG A 177 18.21 9.13 -11.06
CA ARG A 177 19.51 9.61 -11.57
C ARG A 177 19.55 9.79 -13.09
N TYR A 178 18.81 8.97 -13.83
CA TYR A 178 18.74 9.08 -15.29
C TYR A 178 17.94 10.31 -15.74
N TYR A 179 16.81 10.58 -15.10
CA TYR A 179 15.93 11.69 -15.50
C TYR A 179 16.21 13.01 -14.77
N VAL A 180 16.82 12.95 -13.58
CA VAL A 180 17.13 14.07 -12.67
C VAL A 180 18.60 13.93 -12.22
N PRO A 181 19.55 14.48 -12.99
CA PRO A 181 20.99 14.32 -12.72
C PRO A 181 21.47 14.85 -11.37
N GLU A 182 20.67 15.72 -10.72
CA GLU A 182 20.90 16.27 -9.39
C GLU A 182 20.69 15.24 -8.28
N VAL A 183 19.91 14.18 -8.55
CA VAL A 183 19.77 13.04 -7.64
C VAL A 183 21.05 12.22 -7.69
N GLN A 184 21.60 11.93 -6.51
CA GLN A 184 22.81 11.13 -6.30
C GLN A 184 22.49 9.83 -5.58
N ALA A 185 21.53 9.86 -4.65
CA ALA A 185 21.16 8.71 -3.83
C ALA A 185 19.67 8.71 -3.47
N VAL A 186 19.15 7.52 -3.15
CA VAL A 186 17.82 7.35 -2.54
C VAL A 186 17.96 6.69 -1.17
N GLN A 187 17.22 7.19 -0.19
CA GLN A 187 17.17 6.61 1.16
C GLN A 187 15.74 6.29 1.57
N ALA A 188 15.55 5.06 2.07
CA ALA A 188 14.31 4.67 2.71
C ALA A 188 14.31 5.19 4.16
N VAL A 189 13.23 5.83 4.56
CA VAL A 189 12.98 6.34 5.92
C VAL A 189 11.68 5.75 6.46
N GLU A 190 11.56 5.69 7.79
CA GLU A 190 10.34 5.28 8.51
C GLU A 190 9.39 6.46 8.77
#